data_AF-A0AB39NCD2-F1
#
_entry.id   AF-A0AB39NCD2-F1
#
_cell.length_a   1.000
_cell.length_b   1.000
_cell.length_c   1.000
_cell.angle_alpha   90.00
_cell.angle_beta   90.00
_cell.angle_gamma   90.00
#
_symmetry.space_group_name_H-M   'P 1'
#
loop_
_entity.id
_entity.type
_entity.pdbx_description
1 polymer ?
#
loop_
_entity_poly.entity_id
_entity_poly.type
_entity_poly.pdbx_seq_one_letter_code
_entity_poly.pdbx_strand_id
1 'polypeptide(L)' 'MPLSLISAADAAWYTGRPVGTIWRWASEGRITSHNGRYDVRELPGKTVDEFGDVHLGDPPPLPERAHRAA' A
#
# COMPACT_ATOMS: atom_id res chain seq x y z
N MET A 1 -9.67 11.26 12.84
CA MET A 1 -10.46 10.35 11.98
C MET A 1 -9.93 8.95 12.17
N PRO A 2 -10.77 7.89 12.28
CA PRO A 2 -10.28 6.54 12.48
C PRO A 2 -9.36 6.13 11.31
N LEU A 3 -8.27 5.43 11.63
CA LEU A 3 -7.39 4.79 10.65
C LEU A 3 -8.15 3.58 10.07
N SER A 4 -8.30 3.54 8.75
CA SER A 4 -8.95 2.41 8.07
C SER A 4 -7.89 1.34 7.80
N LEU A 5 -7.58 0.58 8.85
CA LEU A 5 -6.52 -0.43 8.84
C LEU A 5 -7.00 -1.74 8.22
N ILE A 6 -6.30 -2.23 7.20
CA ILE A 6 -6.64 -3.45 6.45
C ILE A 6 -5.52 -4.49 6.51
N SER A 7 -5.82 -5.76 6.23
CA SER A 7 -4.78 -6.81 6.20
C SER A 7 -3.87 -6.67 4.98
N ALA A 8 -2.75 -7.40 4.97
CA ALA A 8 -1.86 -7.46 3.80
C ALA A 8 -2.56 -8.06 2.57
N ALA A 9 -3.45 -9.04 2.78
CA ALA A 9 -4.23 -9.66 1.70
C ALA A 9 -5.27 -8.69 1.11
N ASP A 10 -5.95 -7.93 1.97
CA ASP A 10 -6.89 -6.90 1.54
C ASP A 10 -6.17 -5.77 0.80
N ALA A 11 -5.00 -5.35 1.31
CA ALA A 11 -4.15 -4.36 0.65
C ALA A 11 -3.69 -4.83 -0.73
N ALA A 12 -3.29 -6.10 -0.85
CA ALA A 12 -2.94 -6.71 -2.13
C ALA A 12 -4.13 -6.72 -3.10
N TRP A 13 -5.32 -7.10 -2.62
CA TRP A 13 -6.53 -7.08 -3.42
C TRP A 13 -6.92 -5.67 -3.87
N TYR A 14 -6.86 -4.69 -2.95
CA TYR A 14 -7.21 -3.29 -3.20
C TYR A 14 -6.26 -2.62 -4.20
N THR A 15 -4.95 -2.84 -4.05
CA THR A 15 -3.93 -2.28 -4.95
C THR A 15 -3.77 -3.05 -6.25
N GLY A 16 -4.28 -4.28 -6.32
CA GLY A 16 -4.04 -5.20 -7.44
C GLY A 16 -2.60 -5.73 -7.50
N ARG A 17 -1.83 -5.58 -6.42
CA ARG A 17 -0.41 -5.97 -6.36
C ARG A 17 -0.19 -7.14 -5.39
N PRO A 18 0.88 -7.94 -5.56
CA PRO A 18 1.18 -9.05 -4.65
C PRO A 18 1.43 -8.56 -3.22
N VAL A 19 1.10 -9.39 -2.22
CA VAL A 19 1.33 -9.12 -0.78
C VAL A 19 2.79 -8.73 -0.51
N GLY A 20 3.76 -9.37 -1.16
CA GLY A 20 5.18 -9.03 -1.02
C GLY A 20 5.51 -7.59 -1.42
N THR A 21 4.73 -6.98 -2.32
CA THR A 21 4.88 -5.55 -2.67
C THR A 21 4.43 -4.65 -1.53
N ILE A 22 3.34 -5.00 -0.84
CA ILE A 22 2.86 -4.27 0.33
C ILE A 22 3.91 -4.32 1.45
N TRP A 23 4.46 -5.51 1.70
CA TRP A 23 5.55 -5.67 2.67
C TRP A 23 6.78 -4.86 2.30
N ARG A 24 7.18 -4.90 1.03
CA ARG A 24 8.29 -4.11 0.53
C ARG A 24 8.06 -2.61 0.75
N TRP A 25 6.88 -2.09 0.42
CA TRP A 25 6.54 -0.69 0.66
C TRP A 25 6.59 -0.33 2.14
N ALA A 26 6.08 -1.19 3.02
CA ALA A 26 6.16 -0.96 4.46
C ALA A 26 7.62 -0.98 4.97
N SER A 27 8.44 -1.91 4.49
CA SER A 27 9.88 -1.98 4.83
C SER A 27 10.66 -0.79 4.27
N GLU A 28 10.27 -0.25 3.12
CA GLU A 28 10.83 0.96 2.51
C GLU A 28 10.30 2.25 3.19
N GLY A 29 9.38 2.14 4.15
CA GLY A 29 8.76 3.28 4.83
C GLY A 29 7.83 4.11 3.94
N ARG A 30 7.37 3.54 2.82
CA ARG A 30 6.44 4.18 1.88
C ARG A 30 5.01 4.21 2.39
N ILE A 31 4.65 3.25 3.24
CA ILE A 31 3.34 3.10 3.87
C ILE A 31 3.52 2.72 5.34
N THR A 32 2.55 3.05 6.16
CA THR A 32 2.53 2.83 7.59
C THR A 32 1.95 1.44 7.90
N SER A 33 2.66 0.68 8.74
CA SER A 33 2.22 -0.62 9.26
C SER A 33 1.93 -0.51 10.75
N HIS A 34 0.75 -0.96 11.16
CA HIS A 34 0.27 -1.03 12.52
C HIS A 34 0.04 -2.50 12.90
N ASN A 35 1.04 -3.14 13.53
CA ASN A 35 0.97 -4.55 13.95
C ASN A 35 0.52 -5.51 12.82
N GLY A 36 1.04 -5.31 11.60
CA GLY A 36 0.69 -6.13 10.42
C GLY A 36 -0.61 -5.73 9.70
N ARG A 37 -1.18 -4.57 10.06
CA ARG A 37 -2.26 -3.91 9.32
C ARG A 37 -1.78 -2.62 8.67
N TYR A 38 -2.34 -2.25 7.53
CA TYR A 38 -1.89 -1.11 6.72
C TYR A 38 -2.99 -0.07 6.57
N ASP A 39 -2.64 1.21 6.56
CA ASP A 39 -3.61 2.27 6.28
C ASP A 39 -4.00 2.26 4.80
N VAL A 40 -5.27 1.99 4.50
CA VAL A 40 -5.78 1.96 3.13
C VAL A 40 -5.66 3.31 2.42
N ARG A 41 -5.58 4.43 3.16
CA ARG A 41 -5.48 5.77 2.59
C ARG A 41 -4.12 6.06 1.96
N GLU A 42 -3.09 5.33 2.39
CA GLU A 42 -1.73 5.44 1.83
C GLU A 42 -1.52 4.49 0.64
N LEU A 43 -2.50 3.63 0.34
CA LEU A 43 -2.40 2.64 -0.71
C LEU A 43 -3.00 3.15 -2.03
N PRO A 44 -2.32 2.92 -3.16
CA PRO A 44 -2.86 3.22 -4.48
C PRO A 44 -3.93 2.18 -4.85
N GLY A 45 -5.20 2.57 -4.86
CA GLY A 45 -6.28 1.70 -5.33
C GLY A 45 -6.13 1.36 -6.81
N LYS A 46 -6.35 0.10 -7.18
CA LYS A 46 -6.49 -0.26 -8.59
C LYS A 46 -7.79 0.31 -9.14
N THR A 47 -7.76 0.74 -10.39
CA THR A 47 -8.96 1.16 -11.13
C THR A 47 -9.22 0.15 -12.24
N VAL A 48 -10.49 -0.06 -12.57
CA VAL A 48 -10.91 -0.91 -13.69
C VAL A 48 -11.66 -0.02 -14.65
N ASP A 49 -11.29 -0.05 -15.93
CA ASP A 49 -11.99 0.73 -16.95
C ASP A 49 -13.25 0.03 -17.46
N GLU A 50 -13.94 0.66 -18.41
CA GLU A 50 -15.17 0.15 -19.01
C GLU A 50 -14.97 -1.15 -19.81
N PHE A 51 -13.74 -1.45 -20.22
CA PHE A 51 -13.37 -2.65 -20.96
C PHE A 51 -12.91 -3.79 -20.04
N GLY A 52 -12.78 -3.53 -18.74
CA GLY A 52 -12.34 -4.50 -17.74
C GLY A 52 -10.83 -4.57 -17.55
N ASP A 53 -10.07 -3.66 -18.17
CA ASP A 53 -8.63 -3.59 -17.99
C ASP A 53 -8.29 -2.97 -16.62
N VAL A 54 -7.35 -3.63 -15.93
CA VAL A 54 -6.94 -3.23 -14.57
C VAL A 54 -5.75 -2.29 -14.64
N HIS A 55 -5.97 -1.06 -14.18
CA HIS A 55 -4.94 -0.02 -14.07
C HIS A 55 -4.46 0.07 -12.62
N LEU A 56 -3.16 -0.17 -12.42
CA LEU A 56 -2.54 -0.05 -11.11
C LEU A 56 -2.17 1.40 -10.86
N GLY A 57 -2.53 1.94 -9.69
CA GLY A 57 -2.05 3.26 -9.29
C GLY A 57 -0.53 3.30 -9.11
N ASP A 58 0.00 4.52 -9.12
CA ASP A 58 1.41 4.79 -8.91
C ASP A 58 1.89 4.25 -7.55
N PRO A 59 3.11 3.67 -7.49
CA PRO A 59 3.67 3.26 -6.22
C PRO A 59 3.80 4.47 -5.29
N PRO A 60 3.55 4.33 -3.97
CA PRO A 60 3.74 5.43 -3.04
C PRO A 60 5.21 5.89 -3.07
N PRO A 61 5.45 7.21 -2.94
CA PRO A 61 6.79 7.78 -3.06
C PRO A 61 7.71 7.24 -1.96
N LEU A 62 9.01 7.17 -2.25
CA LEU A 62 10.00 6.91 -1.20
C LEU A 62 10.04 8.12 -0.23
N PRO A 63 10.14 7.88 1.08
CA PRO A 63 10.32 8.96 2.04
C PRO A 63 11.65 9.69 1.77
N GLU A 64 11.63 11.02 1.83
CA GLU A 64 12.74 11.90 1.43
C GLU A 64 14.06 11.63 2.19
N ARG A 65 13.97 11.04 3.39
CA ARG A 65 15.06 10.37 4.09
C ARG A 65 14.48 9.27 4.97
N ALA A 66 14.89 8.02 4.76
CA ALA A 66 14.73 6.99 5.77
C ALA A 66 15.62 7.38 6.97
N HIS A 67 15.03 8.02 7.99
CA HIS A 67 15.71 8.08 9.27
C HIS A 67 15.81 6.64 9.77
N ARG A 68 17.00 6.06 9.61
CA ARG A 68 17.42 4.81 10.24
C ARG A 68 17.03 4.91 11.71
N ALA A 69 16.00 4.16 12.13
CA ALA A 69 15.73 3.94 13.54
C ALA A 69 16.77 2.91 14.03
N ALA A 70 17.41 3.27 15.14
CA ALA A 70 18.59 2.65 15.73
C ALA A 70 18.37 1.21 16.20
#